data_AF-A0A4Y7JAI9-F1
#
_entry.id   AF-A0A4Y7JAI9-F1
#
_cell.length_a   1.000
_cell.length_b   1.000
_cell.length_c   1.000
_cell.angle_alpha   90.00
_cell.angle_beta   90.00
_cell.angle_gamma   90.00
#
_symmetry.space_group_name_H-M   'P 1'
#
loop_
_entity.id
_entity.type
_entity.pdbx_description
1 polymer ?
#
loop_
_entity_poly.entity_id
_entity_poly.type
_entity_poly.pdbx_seq_one_letter_code
_entity_poly.pdbx_strand_id
1 'polypeptide(L)'
;MIVGNEDQVCKKFRLRVEDVKRKNVLTNFWGMDFTTDKLRPLVRKWQTLIEMHIDVKTTDNFTSRTFCIRFTKQRDKQVKRTCYAQSSQIREPDSRGEVGSFEFNIFLSFHVIHVCKILL
;
A
#
# COMPACT_ATOMS: atom_id res chain seq x y z
N MET A 1 -11.86 -20.00 -1.33
CA MET A 1 -10.42 -20.16 -1.05
C MET A 1 -9.73 -18.86 -1.41
N ILE A 2 -9.12 -18.18 -0.45
CA ILE A 2 -8.17 -17.10 -0.74
C ILE A 2 -6.98 -17.79 -1.42
N VAL A 3 -6.62 -17.31 -2.60
CA VAL A 3 -5.76 -17.98 -3.59
C VAL A 3 -4.46 -18.51 -2.97
N GLY A 4 -4.09 -19.75 -3.30
CA GLY A 4 -2.87 -20.43 -2.82
C GLY A 4 -1.57 -19.91 -3.46
N ASN A 5 -1.44 -18.59 -3.58
CA ASN A 5 -0.20 -17.94 -4.03
C ASN A 5 0.58 -17.45 -2.81
N GLU A 6 1.83 -17.89 -2.69
CA GLU A 6 2.71 -17.60 -1.55
C GLU A 6 2.93 -16.09 -1.35
N ASP A 7 2.90 -15.31 -2.42
CA ASP A 7 3.04 -13.84 -2.39
C ASP A 7 1.88 -13.13 -1.67
N GLN A 8 0.71 -13.76 -1.57
CA GLN A 8 -0.49 -13.17 -0.96
C GLN A 8 -0.69 -13.56 0.50
N VAL A 9 0.14 -14.45 1.05
CA VAL A 9 0.07 -14.95 2.43
C VAL A 9 0.23 -13.82 3.47
N CYS A 10 0.93 -12.74 3.10
CA CYS A 10 1.15 -11.59 3.97
C CYS A 10 -0.06 -10.65 4.13
N LYS A 11 -1.17 -10.88 3.42
CA LYS A 11 -2.38 -10.04 3.46
C LYS A 11 -3.46 -10.68 4.33
N LYS A 12 -3.84 -9.99 5.40
CA LYS A 12 -4.93 -10.38 6.30
C LYS A 12 -6.22 -9.69 5.87
N PHE A 13 -7.16 -10.46 5.35
CA PHE A 13 -8.49 -9.96 4.99
C PHE A 13 -9.44 -10.11 6.18
N ARG A 14 -10.18 -9.04 6.49
CA ARG A 14 -11.27 -9.02 7.46
C ARG A 14 -12.58 -9.02 6.70
N LEU A 15 -13.41 -10.03 6.97
CA LEU A 15 -14.73 -10.17 6.37
C LEU A 15 -15.77 -10.03 7.48
N ARG A 16 -16.84 -9.29 7.21
CA ARG A 16 -17.98 -9.12 8.12
C ARG A 16 -19.17 -9.88 7.57
N VAL A 17 -19.87 -10.60 8.43
CA VAL A 17 -21.13 -11.27 8.05
C VAL A 17 -22.20 -10.22 7.75
N GLU A 18 -22.84 -10.34 6.60
CA GLU A 18 -23.95 -9.48 6.19
C GLU A 18 -25.29 -10.22 6.31
N ASP A 19 -25.36 -11.46 5.81
CA ASP A 19 -26.59 -12.26 5.82
C ASP A 19 -26.30 -13.76 5.98
N VAL A 20 -27.26 -14.50 6.53
CA VAL A 20 -27.17 -15.94 6.76
C VAL A 20 -28.33 -16.65 6.07
N LYS A 21 -28.01 -17.46 5.06
CA LYS A 21 -29.00 -18.26 4.31
C LYS A 21 -28.81 -19.75 4.61
N ARG A 22 -29.71 -20.30 5.43
CA ARG A 22 -29.67 -21.69 5.91
C ARG A 22 -28.33 -22.02 6.58
N LYS A 23 -27.41 -22.64 5.86
CA LYS A 23 -26.06 -23.04 6.32
C LYS A 23 -24.95 -22.21 5.69
N ASN A 24 -25.27 -21.30 4.78
CA ASN A 24 -24.30 -20.48 4.07
C ASN A 24 -24.37 -19.05 4.61
N VAL A 25 -23.21 -18.49 4.93
CA VAL A 25 -23.07 -17.13 5.45
C VAL A 25 -22.48 -16.26 4.35
N LEU A 26 -23.18 -15.19 4.00
CA LEU A 26 -22.68 -14.15 3.10
C LEU A 26 -21.84 -13.18 3.91
N THR A 27 -20.60 -13.00 3.49
CA THR A 27 -19.64 -12.11 4.14
C THR A 27 -19.19 -11.03 3.18
N ASN A 28 -19.25 -9.78 3.62
CA ASN A 28 -18.75 -8.63 2.89
C ASN A 28 -17.32 -8.27 3.34
N PHE A 29 -16.59 -7.56 2.49
CA PHE A 29 -15.27 -7.03 2.82
C PHE A 29 -15.41 -5.93 3.87
N TRP A 30 -14.64 -6.03 4.96
CA TRP A 30 -14.62 -5.03 6.03
C TRP A 30 -13.27 -4.31 6.13
N GLY A 31 -12.20 -5.00 5.75
CA GLY A 31 -10.89 -4.37 5.71
C GLY A 31 -9.77 -5.33 5.39
N MET A 32 -8.58 -4.77 5.24
CA MET A 32 -7.36 -5.52 4.98
C MET A 32 -6.22 -4.94 5.81
N ASP A 33 -5.41 -5.79 6.41
CA ASP A 33 -4.16 -5.43 7.07
C ASP A 33 -3.01 -6.27 6.51
N PHE A 34 -1.80 -5.73 6.52
CA PHE A 34 -0.59 -6.51 6.26
C PHE A 34 -0.06 -7.15 7.54
N THR A 35 0.59 -8.31 7.38
CA THR A 35 1.33 -8.94 8.47
C THR A 35 2.56 -8.10 8.85
N THR A 36 2.93 -8.14 10.13
CA THR A 36 4.10 -7.40 10.64
C THR A 36 5.41 -7.94 10.06
N ASP A 37 5.48 -9.24 9.78
CA ASP A 37 6.59 -9.90 9.09
C ASP A 37 6.81 -9.37 7.67
N LYS A 38 5.78 -8.88 6.97
CA LYS A 38 5.96 -8.25 5.66
C LYS A 38 6.35 -6.78 5.76
N LEU A 39 5.80 -6.04 6.73
CA LEU A 39 6.05 -4.60 6.87
C LEU A 39 7.47 -4.28 7.37
N ARG A 40 7.94 -5.02 8.38
CA ARG A 40 9.25 -4.78 9.03
C ARG A 40 10.46 -4.84 8.07
N PRO A 41 10.60 -5.83 7.17
CA PRO A 41 11.77 -5.91 6.28
C PRO A 41 11.76 -4.87 5.15
N LEU A 42 10.61 -4.23 4.87
CA LEU A 42 10.51 -3.17 3.88
C LEU A 42 11.13 -1.85 4.39
N VAL A 43 11.05 -1.62 5.71
CA VAL A 43 11.67 -0.46 6.36
C VAL A 43 13.15 -0.74 6.62
N ARG A 44 13.98 -0.41 5.63
CA ARG A 44 15.44 -0.44 5.72
C ARG A 44 16.02 0.95 6.00
N LYS A 45 17.27 0.98 6.47
CA LYS A 45 18.04 2.23 6.66
C LYS A 45 18.38 2.88 5.31
N TRP A 46 18.74 4.17 5.35
CA TRP A 46 19.29 4.94 4.21
C TRP A 46 18.31 5.30 3.09
N GLN A 47 17.02 5.15 3.34
CA GLN A 47 15.93 5.52 2.44
C GLN A 47 14.91 6.37 3.20
N THR A 48 14.13 7.15 2.47
CA THR A 48 12.99 7.88 3.03
C THR A 48 11.75 7.02 2.96
N LEU A 49 11.00 7.00 4.04
CA LEU A 49 9.66 6.44 4.11
C LEU A 49 8.66 7.57 3.86
N ILE A 50 7.77 7.35 2.90
CA ILE A 50 6.71 8.29 2.53
C ILE A 50 5.38 7.60 2.84
N GLU A 51 4.62 8.18 3.77
CA GLU A 51 3.29 7.74 4.17
C GLU A 51 2.23 8.67 3.58
N MET A 52 1.22 8.09 2.93
CA MET A 52 0.08 8.80 2.37
C MET A 52 -1.21 8.14 2.82
N HIS A 53 -2.23 8.95 3.10
CA HIS A 53 -3.56 8.48 3.46
C HIS A 53 -4.59 9.12 2.53
N ILE A 54 -5.54 8.32 2.07
CA ILE A 54 -6.63 8.77 1.20
C ILE A 54 -7.93 8.21 1.75
N ASP A 55 -8.88 9.10 2.02
CA ASP A 55 -10.25 8.76 2.39
C ASP A 55 -11.11 8.74 1.12
N VAL A 56 -11.57 7.56 0.71
CA VAL A 56 -12.37 7.34 -0.50
C VAL A 56 -13.80 7.02 -0.09
N LYS A 57 -14.76 7.75 -0.66
CA LYS A 57 -16.18 7.44 -0.56
C LYS A 57 -16.63 6.75 -1.84
N THR A 58 -17.10 5.51 -1.73
CA THR A 58 -17.62 4.74 -2.86
C THR A 58 -19.09 5.11 -3.11
N THR A 59 -19.59 4.82 -4.31
CA THR A 59 -20.99 5.01 -4.72
C THR A 59 -22.00 4.30 -3.83
N ASP A 60 -21.59 3.20 -3.21
CA ASP A 60 -22.45 2.35 -2.37
C ASP A 60 -22.44 2.80 -0.89
N ASN A 61 -22.13 4.08 -0.63
CA ASN A 61 -22.04 4.71 0.70
C ASN A 61 -20.99 4.13 1.66
N PHE A 62 -20.04 3.34 1.16
CA PHE A 62 -18.90 2.88 1.95
C PHE A 62 -17.78 3.93 2.02
N THR A 63 -17.22 4.14 3.22
CA THR A 63 -16.10 5.04 3.46
C THR A 63 -14.82 4.23 3.70
N SER A 64 -13.92 4.17 2.75
CA SER A 64 -12.66 3.43 2.88
C SER A 64 -11.48 4.38 3.13
N ARG A 65 -10.72 4.17 4.21
CA ARG A 65 -9.41 4.80 4.42
C ARG A 65 -8.29 3.91 3.92
N THR A 66 -7.58 4.37 2.90
CA THR A 66 -6.46 3.68 2.28
C THR A 66 -5.15 4.29 2.76
N PHE A 67 -4.26 3.46 3.30
CA PHE A 67 -2.90 3.84 3.67
C PHE A 67 -1.92 3.32 2.63
N CYS A 68 -1.11 4.22 2.07
CA CYS A 68 -0.06 3.89 1.11
C CYS A 68 1.31 4.21 1.72
N ILE A 69 2.21 3.23 1.68
CA ILE A 69 3.62 3.42 2.07
C ILE A 69 4.49 3.27 0.84
N ARG A 70 5.42 4.20 0.65
CA ARG A 70 6.38 4.23 -0.44
C ARG A 70 7.80 4.46 0.09
N PHE A 71 8.78 3.81 -0.53
CA PHE A 71 10.20 3.97 -0.21
C PHE A 71 10.98 4.50 -1.41
N THR A 72 11.95 5.37 -1.13
CA THR A 72 12.92 5.85 -2.12
C THR A 72 13.93 4.75 -2.47
N LYS A 73 14.16 4.52 -3.76
CA LYS A 73 15.13 3.55 -4.28
C LYS A 73 16.44 4.25 -4.63
N GLN A 74 17.55 3.56 -4.38
CA GLN A 74 18.85 3.97 -4.91
C GLN A 74 18.90 3.77 -6.43
N ARG A 75 19.45 4.76 -7.15
CA ARG A 75 19.75 4.60 -8.57
C ARG A 75 21.07 3.88 -8.76
N ASP A 76 21.18 3.09 -9.83
CA ASP A 76 22.35 2.23 -10.10
C ASP A 76 23.67 3.01 -10.26
N LYS A 77 23.60 4.31 -10.60
CA LYS A 77 24.77 5.20 -10.74
C LYS A 77 25.02 6.12 -9.54
N GLN A 78 24.28 5.93 -8.44
CA GLN A 78 24.38 6.81 -7.27
C GLN A 78 25.52 6.37 -6.33
N VAL A 79 26.56 7.22 -6.21
CA VAL A 79 27.73 6.97 -5.36
C VAL A 79 27.40 7.01 -3.86
N LYS A 80 26.46 7.88 -3.45
CA LYS A 80 26.04 7.99 -2.05
C LYS A 80 25.14 6.81 -1.67
N ARG A 81 25.43 6.18 -0.53
CA ARG A 81 24.60 5.11 0.07
C ARG A 81 23.22 5.59 0.54
N THR A 82 23.07 6.89 0.77
CA THR A 82 21.83 7.49 1.28
C THR A 82 20.97 8.06 0.17
N CYS A 83 19.68 7.73 0.18
CA CYS A 83 18.67 8.22 -0.77
C CYS A 83 17.57 8.96 -0.01
N TYR A 84 17.92 10.08 0.61
CA TYR A 84 16.92 10.91 1.28
C TYR A 84 16.20 11.82 0.27
N ALA A 85 14.86 11.87 0.34
CA ALA A 85 14.05 12.78 -0.46
C ALA A 85 13.98 14.15 0.22
N GLN A 86 13.92 15.22 -0.57
CA GLN A 86 13.69 16.56 -0.03
C GLN A 86 12.25 16.72 0.46
N SER A 87 12.04 17.54 1.50
CA SER A 87 10.70 17.77 2.05
C SER A 87 9.69 18.34 1.03
N SER A 88 10.15 19.09 0.03
CA SER A 88 9.32 19.53 -1.11
C SER A 88 8.82 18.35 -1.94
N GLN A 89 9.70 17.40 -2.24
CA GLN A 89 9.40 16.20 -3.03
C GLN A 89 8.51 15.19 -2.28
N ILE A 90 8.55 15.20 -0.94
CA ILE A 90 7.67 14.35 -0.11
C ILE A 90 6.24 14.89 -0.12
N ARG A 91 6.06 16.21 -0.19
CA ARG A 91 4.75 16.88 -0.19
C ARG A 91 4.07 16.90 -1.55
N GLU A 92 4.85 16.80 -2.63
CA GLU A 92 4.34 16.71 -4.01
C GLU A 92 4.63 15.33 -4.62
N PRO A 93 4.04 14.25 -4.07
CA PRO A 93 4.02 12.97 -4.77
C PRO A 93 3.08 13.13 -5.97
N ASP A 94 3.63 13.04 -7.18
CA ASP A 94 2.96 13.09 -8.49
C ASP A 94 1.45 12.82 -8.42
N SER A 95 0.65 13.87 -8.69
CA SER A 95 -0.80 13.94 -8.51
C SER A 95 -1.60 13.06 -9.50
N ARG A 96 -0.92 12.24 -10.30
CA ARG A 96 -1.50 11.29 -11.24
C ARG A 96 -1.67 9.94 -10.53
N GLY A 97 -2.81 9.78 -9.86
CA GLY A 97 -3.19 8.57 -9.14
C GLY A 97 -3.44 7.36 -10.02
N GLU A 98 -2.41 6.82 -10.67
CA GLU A 98 -2.47 5.54 -11.38
C GLU A 98 -1.65 4.48 -10.63
N VAL A 99 -2.38 3.49 -10.09
CA VAL A 99 -1.88 2.22 -9.56
C VAL A 99 -1.48 1.32 -10.74
N GLY A 100 -0.42 1.70 -11.45
CA GLY A 100 0.10 0.96 -12.59
C GLY A 100 1.53 1.38 -12.85
N SER A 101 2.40 0.38 -12.95
CA SER A 101 3.84 0.47 -13.23
C SER A 101 4.19 1.60 -14.22
N PHE A 102 4.75 2.72 -13.74
CA PHE A 102 5.29 3.76 -14.61
C PHE A 102 6.69 4.17 -14.14
N GLU A 103 7.67 3.87 -14.99
CA GLU A 103 9.03 4.39 -14.87
C GLU A 103 9.04 5.91 -15.07
N PHE A 104 9.00 6.67 -13.99
CA PHE A 104 9.36 8.09 -14.03
C PHE A 104 10.87 8.25 -13.82
N ASN A 105 11.61 8.32 -14.92
CA ASN A 105 12.78 9.20 -14.98
C ASN A 105 12.21 10.63 -14.78
N ILE A 106 12.52 11.39 -13.71
CA ILE A 106 13.88 11.88 -13.51
C ILE A 106 14.24 12.33 -12.09
N PHE A 107 13.41 12.26 -11.04
CA PHE A 107 13.84 12.76 -9.71
C PHE A 107 13.99 11.76 -8.55
N LEU A 108 13.21 10.68 -8.45
CA LEU A 108 13.39 9.66 -7.41
C LEU A 108 12.96 8.31 -8.00
N SER A 109 13.87 7.34 -8.10
CA SER A 109 13.42 5.96 -8.38
C SER A 109 12.63 5.47 -7.16
N PHE A 110 11.45 4.91 -7.36
CA PHE A 110 10.62 4.33 -6.30
C PHE A 110 10.54 2.82 -6.49
N HIS A 111 10.75 2.04 -5.43
CA HIS A 111 10.85 0.57 -5.57
C HIS A 111 9.51 -0.13 -5.37
N VAL A 112 8.68 0.33 -4.43
CA VAL A 112 7.43 -0.38 -4.10
C VAL A 112 6.37 0.57 -3.56
N ILE A 113 5.14 0.42 -4.07
CA ILE A 113 3.92 1.05 -3.53
C ILE A 113 3.14 -0.08 -2.86
N HIS A 114 3.00 -0.02 -1.53
CA HIS A 114 2.17 -0.97 -0.79
C HIS A 114 0.97 -0.26 -0.17
N VAL A 115 -0.23 -0.72 -0.52
CA VAL A 115 -1.47 -0.36 0.17
C VAL A 115 -1.50 -1.14 1.48
N CYS A 116 -1.10 -0.54 2.60
CA CYS A 116 -0.88 -1.24 3.88
C CYS A 116 -2.15 -1.56 4.66
N LYS A 117 -3.19 -0.74 4.50
CA LYS A 117 -4.44 -0.92 5.23
C LYS A 117 -5.59 -0.27 4.50
N ILE A 118 -6.70 -1.00 4.43
CA ILE A 118 -8.00 -0.50 3.96
C ILE A 118 -8.96 -0.70 5.13
N LEU A 119 -9.51 0.39 5.66
CA LEU A 119 -10.50 0.37 6.73
C LEU A 119 -11.80 0.97 6.21
N LEU A 120 -12.89 0.19 6.22
CA LEU A 120 -14.24 0.64 5.88
C LEU A 120 -14.98 1.24 7.09
#